data_AF-A0A7Y6XQ07-F1
#
_entry.id   AF-A0A7Y6XQ07-F1
#
_cell.length_a   1.000
_cell.length_b   1.000
_cell.length_c   1.000
_cell.angle_alpha   90.00
_cell.angle_beta   90.00
_cell.angle_gamma   90.00
#
_symmetry.space_group_name_H-M   'P 1'
#
loop_
_entity.id
_entity.type
_entity.pdbx_description
1 polymer ?
#
loop_
_entity_poly.entity_id
_entity_poly.type
_entity_poly.pdbx_seq_one_letter_code
_entity_poly.pdbx_strand_id
1 'polypeptide(L)'
;MAHLSLYQLNSLIKSELENSLAPSYWVIAEISELRENAKGHCYMELVEKENNFIQAKIRANIWAYTYRTLKQQFTQATGSTLKAGIKVLFNVSINFH
;
A
#
# COMPACT_ATOMS: atom_id res chain seq x y z
N MET A 1 31.22 16.74 1.93
CA MET A 1 29.77 16.93 2.15
C MET A 1 29.51 16.89 3.64
N ALA A 2 28.66 17.77 4.17
CA ALA A 2 28.23 17.68 5.57
C ALA A 2 27.36 16.42 5.76
N HIS A 3 27.40 15.81 6.95
CA HIS A 3 26.58 14.65 7.28
C HIS A 3 25.23 15.10 7.85
N LEU A 4 24.20 14.26 7.69
CA LEU A 4 22.90 14.42 8.33
C LEU A 4 22.73 13.37 9.44
N SER A 5 22.08 13.73 10.53
CA SER A 5 21.56 12.74 11.47
C SER A 5 20.38 11.97 10.86
N LEU A 6 20.07 10.79 11.39
CA LEU A 6 18.89 10.03 10.97
C LEU A 6 17.60 10.84 11.12
N TYR A 7 17.49 11.63 12.19
CA TYR A 7 16.35 12.52 12.40
C TYR A 7 16.22 13.58 11.30
N GLN A 8 17.34 14.20 10.91
CA GLN A 8 17.36 15.20 9.83
C GLN A 8 16.99 14.57 8.49
N LEU A 9 17.52 13.38 8.18
CA LEU A 9 17.19 12.67 6.95
C LEU A 9 15.71 12.27 6.90
N ASN A 10 15.17 11.69 7.97
CA ASN A 10 13.77 11.28 8.04
C ASN A 10 12.83 12.50 7.94
N SER A 11 13.18 13.61 8.61
CA SER A 11 12.39 14.84 8.55
C SER A 11 12.39 15.45 7.14
N LEU A 12 13.53 15.40 6.44
CA LEU A 12 13.64 15.82 5.05
C LEU A 12 12.77 14.96 4.12
N ILE A 13 12.87 13.63 4.22
CA ILE A 13 12.07 12.70 3.40
C ILE A 13 10.58 12.94 3.62
N LYS A 14 10.15 13.02 4.89
CA LYS A 14 8.76 13.26 5.24
C LYS A 14 8.25 14.57 4.65
N SER A 15 8.98 15.67 4.86
CA SER A 15 8.61 16.99 4.34
C SER A 15 8.50 16.99 2.82
N GLU A 16 9.46 16.38 2.12
CA GLU A 16 9.44 16.32 0.66
C GLU A 16 8.23 15.54 0.13
N LEU A 17 7.90 14.42 0.77
CA LEU A 17 6.71 13.63 0.40
C LEU A 17 5.41 14.39 0.69
N GLU A 18 5.30 15.04 1.85
CA GLU A 18 4.09 15.80 2.24
C GLU A 18 3.85 17.02 1.36
N ASN A 19 4.91 17.69 0.89
CA ASN A 19 4.80 18.89 0.05
C ASN A 19 4.57 18.55 -1.43
N SER A 20 5.12 17.44 -1.91
CA SER A 20 5.13 17.11 -3.34
C SER A 20 4.05 16.12 -3.77
N LEU A 21 3.41 15.42 -2.83
CA LEU A 21 2.38 14.42 -3.14
C LEU A 21 0.97 14.87 -2.76
N ALA A 22 0.00 14.44 -3.57
CA ALA A 22 -1.41 14.57 -3.26
C ALA A 22 -1.79 13.67 -2.07
N PRO A 23 -2.87 13.99 -1.34
CA PRO A 23 -3.30 13.21 -0.18
C PRO A 23 -3.58 11.73 -0.49
N SER A 24 -4.08 11.44 -1.70
CA SER A 24 -4.30 10.07 -2.16
C SER A 24 -4.25 9.92 -3.67
N TYR A 25 -4.07 8.67 -4.12
CA TYR A 25 -3.97 8.30 -5.53
C TYR A 25 -4.77 7.05 -5.83
N TRP A 26 -5.41 7.02 -7.00
CA TRP A 26 -5.99 5.81 -7.56
C TRP A 26 -4.93 5.05 -8.35
N VAL A 27 -4.62 3.83 -7.92
CA VAL A 27 -3.55 3.00 -8.49
C VAL A 27 -4.10 1.61 -8.80
N ILE A 28 -3.80 1.09 -9.99
CA ILE A 28 -4.10 -0.29 -10.36
C ILE A 28 -2.85 -1.13 -10.07
N ALA A 29 -2.99 -2.20 -9.28
CA ALA A 29 -1.90 -3.13 -9.01
C ALA A 29 -2.41 -4.56 -8.79
N GLU A 30 -1.54 -5.54 -9.00
CA GLU A 30 -1.77 -6.93 -8.60
C GLU A 30 -1.29 -7.15 -7.17
N ILE A 31 -2.07 -7.87 -6.36
CA ILE A 31 -1.65 -8.31 -5.04
C ILE A 31 -0.77 -9.56 -5.21
N SER A 32 0.56 -9.44 -5.09
CA SER A 32 1.44 -10.62 -5.14
C SER A 32 1.39 -11.42 -3.85
N GLU A 33 1.22 -10.74 -2.72
CA GLU A 33 1.14 -11.35 -1.40
C GLU A 33 0.13 -10.59 -0.52
N LEU A 34 -0.61 -11.34 0.30
CA LEU A 34 -1.52 -10.78 1.30
C LEU A 34 -1.42 -11.59 2.59
N ARG A 35 -1.18 -10.91 3.70
CA ARG A 35 -1.13 -11.50 5.05
C ARG A 35 -1.97 -10.68 6.01
N GLU A 36 -2.83 -11.36 6.76
CA GLU A 36 -3.54 -10.78 7.89
C GLU A 36 -2.84 -11.19 9.18
N ASN A 37 -2.43 -10.24 10.01
CA ASN A 37 -1.79 -10.56 11.29
C ASN A 37 -2.84 -10.89 12.37
N ALA A 38 -2.40 -11.38 13.53
CA ALA A 38 -3.30 -11.72 14.65
C ALA A 38 -4.12 -10.54 15.19
N LYS A 39 -3.71 -9.29 14.93
CA LYS A 39 -4.44 -8.07 15.29
C LYS A 39 -5.42 -7.61 14.19
N GLY A 40 -5.52 -8.34 13.08
CA GLY A 40 -6.40 -8.04 11.96
C GLY A 40 -5.87 -7.00 10.97
N HIS A 41 -4.59 -6.59 11.05
CA HIS A 41 -3.98 -5.73 10.03
C HIS A 41 -3.71 -6.54 8.76
N CYS A 42 -4.04 -5.96 7.61
CA CYS A 42 -3.69 -6.53 6.31
C CYS A 42 -2.38 -5.91 5.84
N TYR A 43 -1.41 -6.77 5.53
CA TYR A 43 -0.17 -6.41 4.88
C TYR A 43 -0.16 -7.03 3.49
N MET A 44 0.23 -6.24 2.50
CA MET A 44 0.24 -6.63 1.11
C MET A 44 1.58 -6.29 0.46
N GLU A 45 1.97 -7.10 -0.50
CA GLU A 45 2.91 -6.70 -1.53
C GLU A 45 2.12 -6.50 -2.82
N LEU A 46 2.30 -5.33 -3.43
CA LEU A 46 1.66 -4.93 -4.67
C LEU A 46 2.71 -4.94 -5.78
N VAL A 47 2.34 -5.47 -6.94
CA VAL A 47 3.21 -5.52 -8.11
C VAL A 47 2.50 -5.06 -9.37
N GLU A 48 3.28 -4.48 -10.27
CA GLU A 48 2.92 -4.27 -11.66
C GLU A 48 3.78 -5.20 -12.52
N LYS A 49 3.14 -5.93 -13.45
CA LYS A 49 3.82 -6.88 -14.32
C LYS A 49 3.63 -6.50 -15.78
N GLU A 50 4.74 -6.54 -16.53
CA GLU A 50 4.77 -6.36 -17.98
C GLU A 50 5.57 -7.53 -18.59
N ASN A 51 4.97 -8.26 -19.54
CA ASN A 51 5.61 -9.42 -20.20
C ASN A 51 6.25 -10.45 -19.24
N ASN A 52 5.57 -10.73 -18.13
CA ASN A 52 6.01 -11.65 -17.07
C ASN A 52 7.20 -11.14 -16.20
N PHE A 53 7.61 -9.88 -16.36
CA PHE A 53 8.57 -9.20 -15.50
C PHE A 53 7.86 -8.28 -14.51
N ILE A 54 8.37 -8.20 -13.27
CA ILE A 54 7.89 -7.24 -12.27
C ILE A 54 8.51 -5.89 -12.60
N GLN A 55 7.70 -4.95 -13.10
CA GLN A 55 8.11 -3.59 -13.43
C GLN A 55 8.15 -2.70 -12.20
N ALA A 56 7.16 -2.84 -11.31
CA ALA A 56 7.10 -2.12 -10.05
C ALA A 56 6.69 -3.04 -8.90
N LYS A 57 7.17 -2.74 -7.70
CA LYS A 57 6.84 -3.46 -6.47
C LYS A 57 6.80 -2.48 -5.30
N ILE A 58 5.77 -2.58 -4.46
CA ILE A 58 5.66 -1.79 -3.24
C ILE A 58 4.93 -2.56 -2.14
N ARG A 59 5.28 -2.29 -0.88
CA ARG A 59 4.54 -2.81 0.28
C ARG A 59 3.41 -1.85 0.63
N ALA A 60 2.27 -2.42 1.00
CA ALA A 60 1.11 -1.66 1.47
C ALA A 60 0.53 -2.32 2.72
N ASN A 61 -0.20 -1.55 3.52
CA ASN A 61 -0.91 -2.06 4.66
C ASN A 61 -2.26 -1.37 4.83
N ILE A 62 -3.23 -2.10 5.35
CA ILE A 62 -4.52 -1.57 5.78
C ILE A 62 -4.68 -1.93 7.26
N TRP A 63 -4.83 -0.92 8.09
CA TRP A 63 -5.03 -1.10 9.53
C TRP A 63 -6.33 -1.83 9.83
N ALA A 64 -6.39 -2.52 10.97
CA ALA A 64 -7.40 -3.52 11.26
C ALA A 64 -8.83 -2.97 11.20
N TYR A 65 -9.03 -1.77 11.74
CA TYR A 65 -10.33 -1.12 11.76
C TYR A 65 -10.86 -0.90 10.33
N THR A 66 -10.04 -0.33 9.46
CA THR A 66 -10.38 -0.08 8.05
C THR A 66 -10.49 -1.38 7.26
N TYR A 67 -9.57 -2.32 7.49
CA TYR A 67 -9.52 -3.58 6.73
C TYR A 67 -10.75 -4.44 6.96
N ARG A 68 -11.25 -4.52 8.20
CA ARG A 68 -12.47 -5.28 8.52
C ARG A 68 -13.67 -4.84 7.67
N THR A 69 -13.91 -3.54 7.61
CA THR A 69 -15.02 -2.96 6.83
C THR A 69 -14.79 -3.14 5.33
N LEU A 70 -13.58 -2.84 4.83
CA LEU A 70 -13.24 -2.99 3.41
C LEU A 70 -13.35 -4.44 2.94
N LYS A 71 -12.86 -5.41 3.72
CA LYS A 71 -12.91 -6.84 3.39
C LYS A 71 -14.35 -7.30 3.20
N GLN A 72 -15.26 -6.88 4.08
CA GLN A 72 -16.68 -7.19 3.97
C GLN A 72 -17.31 -6.52 2.75
N GLN A 73 -17.13 -5.21 2.58
CA GLN A 73 -17.71 -4.45 1.47
C GLN A 73 -17.21 -4.94 0.11
N PHE A 74 -15.91 -5.22 -0.01
CA PHE A 74 -15.32 -5.77 -1.22
C PHE A 74 -15.93 -7.13 -1.59
N THR A 75 -16.08 -8.01 -0.60
CA THR A 75 -16.68 -9.34 -0.82
C THR A 75 -18.16 -9.23 -1.22
N GLN A 76 -18.91 -8.33 -0.59
CA GLN A 76 -20.32 -8.09 -0.94
C GLN A 76 -20.48 -7.52 -2.35
N ALA A 77 -19.62 -6.58 -2.74
CA ALA A 77 -19.71 -5.90 -4.04
C ALA A 77 -19.21 -6.76 -5.21
N THR A 78 -18.21 -7.61 -4.98
CA THR A 78 -17.53 -8.36 -6.07
C THR A 78 -17.82 -9.86 -6.07
N GLY A 79 -18.39 -10.40 -4.98
CA GLY A 79 -18.54 -11.85 -4.76
C GLY A 79 -17.22 -12.57 -4.48
N SER A 80 -16.09 -11.87 -4.42
CA SER A 80 -14.75 -12.42 -4.19
C SER A 80 -14.06 -11.75 -3.00
N THR A 81 -13.19 -12.48 -2.32
CA THR A 81 -12.37 -11.91 -1.24
C THR A 81 -11.11 -11.25 -1.79
N LEU A 82 -10.57 -10.27 -1.06
CA LEU A 82 -9.20 -9.80 -1.28
C LEU A 82 -8.22 -10.94 -1.00
N LYS A 83 -7.40 -11.29 -1.98
CA LYS A 83 -6.43 -12.39 -1.94
C LYS A 83 -5.26 -12.13 -2.89
N ALA A 84 -4.20 -12.91 -2.80
CA ALA A 84 -3.12 -12.84 -3.78
C ALA A 84 -3.60 -13.27 -5.19
N GLY A 85 -3.00 -12.70 -6.23
CA GLY A 85 -3.24 -13.01 -7.64
C GLY A 85 -4.39 -12.23 -8.30
N ILE A 86 -5.06 -11.33 -7.58
CA ILE A 86 -6.08 -10.44 -8.18
C ILE A 86 -5.50 -9.06 -8.45
N LYS A 87 -5.98 -8.43 -9.53
CA LYS A 87 -5.70 -7.03 -9.87
C LYS A 87 -6.82 -6.13 -9.36
N VAL A 88 -6.47 -5.09 -8.62
CA VAL A 88 -7.43 -4.22 -7.91
C VAL A 88 -7.08 -2.75 -8.16
N LEU A 89 -8.11 -1.91 -8.21
CA LEU A 89 -8.00 -0.46 -8.15
C LEU A 89 -8.00 -0.01 -6.68
N PHE A 90 -6.90 0.55 -6.22
CA PHE A 90 -6.71 1.01 -4.85
C PHE A 90 -6.76 2.54 -4.78
N ASN A 91 -7.43 3.10 -3.77
CA ASN A 91 -7.19 4.48 -3.35
C ASN A 91 -6.17 4.46 -2.20
N VAL A 92 -4.96 4.92 -2.45
CA VAL A 92 -3.83 4.82 -1.52
C VAL A 92 -3.34 6.20 -1.09
N SER A 93 -2.89 6.29 0.17
CA SER A 93 -2.13 7.43 0.69
C SER A 93 -0.68 7.00 0.91
N ILE A 94 0.27 7.86 0.56
CA ILE A 94 1.69 7.63 0.86
C ILE A 94 1.97 8.12 2.29
N ASN A 95 2.64 7.30 3.10
CA ASN A 95 2.98 7.65 4.47
C ASN A 95 4.44 7.30 4.75
N PHE A 96 5.14 8.22 5.40
CA PHE A 96 6.50 8.03 5.91
C PHE A 96 6.52 8.43 7.38
N HIS A 97 6.91 7.49 8.26
CA HIS A 97 6.96 7.65 9.71
C HIS A 97 8.37 7.98 10.20
#